data_AF-A0A318Z6L7-F1
#
_entry.id   AF-A0A318Z6L7-F1
#
_cell.length_a   1.000
_cell.length_b   1.000
_cell.length_c   1.000
_cell.angle_alpha   90.00
_cell.angle_beta   90.00
_cell.angle_gamma   90.00
#
_symmetry.space_group_name_H-M   'P 1'
#
loop_
_entity.id
_entity.type
_entity.pdbx_description
1 polymer ?
#
loop_
_entity_poly.entity_id
_entity_poly.type
_entity_poly.pdbx_seq_one_letter_code
_entity_poly.pdbx_strand_id
1 'polypeptide(L)'
;MSFNRKYAGLPDLDLAPDIYETPDLTDGGSTIPTTTLRTASNVDDDAGSNSDIDRQGINADEARAHFLGATVDAREVNFSDSIAAKRKAYRSKSRRRRRHDLGADELDDFSDSEDESWERKLARLRREVEELKDQLATQQSSTESAEASALHKPGPEGTDGVLELSRALDNLYASSRSGPSGSHSAAAVLSQKLASTSTPDSPVSSPAQLDDRKPANNRPQTPPSPSAAGGGVLAHAAAFDGRLALIEAAMGISSSSNPFVNDGISEPALQPVLPALDHLTSRLTTLMNLLVGPNPASAYPTMGSAPPATTVTTPHLESLTTRVRKLTADTEALATARKRAVDAAKAAQNARISSTALESSDTSVTSSSATEIDPAATQRDEQATKIQALYATLPTIQSLHPILPSVLERLRSLRAIHAGAAQASESLDVLEKRQADMAREIEQWREGLRVVEEKMKQGEAALKNNIETVEPWVRDLESRLDRLGVSGV
;
A
#
# COMPACT_ATOMS: atom_id res chain seq x y z
N MET A 1 -42.24 6.64 18.15
CA MET A 1 -41.84 6.42 16.74
C MET A 1 -42.28 7.64 15.96
N SER A 2 -41.32 8.42 15.44
CA SER A 2 -41.63 9.62 14.66
C SER A 2 -42.10 9.23 13.27
N PHE A 3 -43.35 9.54 12.93
CA PHE A 3 -43.87 9.31 11.58
C PHE A 3 -43.04 10.06 10.53
N ASN A 4 -42.56 9.33 9.53
CA ASN A 4 -41.89 9.94 8.39
C ASN A 4 -42.92 10.77 7.60
N ARG A 5 -42.70 12.09 7.55
CA ARG A 5 -43.61 13.07 6.90
C ARG A 5 -43.91 12.77 5.44
N LYS A 6 -43.05 12.01 4.76
CA LYS A 6 -43.22 11.56 3.37
C LYS A 6 -44.43 10.63 3.19
N TYR A 7 -44.77 9.85 4.21
CA TYR A 7 -45.80 8.82 4.11
C TYR A 7 -47.15 9.21 4.72
N ALA A 8 -47.19 10.20 5.61
CA ALA A 8 -48.38 10.59 6.38
C ALA A 8 -49.66 10.94 5.58
N GLY A 9 -49.58 11.15 4.26
CA GLY A 9 -50.71 11.41 3.39
C GLY A 9 -51.29 10.20 2.65
N LEU A 10 -50.67 9.01 2.80
CA LEU A 10 -51.17 7.79 2.17
C LEU A 10 -52.21 7.12 3.09
N PRO A 11 -53.42 6.79 2.60
CA PRO A 11 -54.32 5.90 3.32
C PRO A 11 -53.72 4.48 3.35
N ASP A 12 -53.90 3.75 4.45
CA ASP A 12 -53.42 2.39 4.69
C ASP A 12 -51.91 2.26 4.97
N LEU A 13 -51.40 3.03 5.95
CA LEU A 13 -50.05 2.83 6.50
C LEU A 13 -50.07 1.85 7.65
N ASP A 14 -49.26 0.81 7.53
CA ASP A 14 -49.04 -0.14 8.61
C ASP A 14 -48.30 0.54 9.78
N LEU A 15 -48.93 0.49 10.96
CA LEU A 15 -48.41 1.02 12.23
C LEU A 15 -47.74 -0.07 13.07
N ALA A 16 -47.64 -1.29 12.54
CA ALA A 16 -46.90 -2.38 13.14
C ALA A 16 -45.42 -2.00 13.38
N PRO A 17 -44.74 -2.67 14.33
CA PRO A 17 -43.30 -2.60 14.44
C PRO A 17 -42.64 -2.97 13.11
N ASP A 18 -41.67 -2.15 12.70
CA ASP A 18 -40.94 -2.28 11.42
C ASP A 18 -40.16 -3.61 11.33
N ILE A 19 -39.73 -4.14 12.47
CA ILE A 19 -38.93 -5.36 12.56
C ILE A 19 -39.58 -6.31 13.58
N TYR A 20 -39.95 -7.49 13.11
CA TYR A 20 -40.35 -8.62 13.93
C TYR A 20 -39.19 -9.61 14.00
N GLU A 21 -38.28 -9.38 14.95
CA GLU A 21 -37.14 -10.26 15.20
C GLU A 21 -37.45 -11.22 16.35
N THR A 22 -36.88 -12.43 16.27
CA THR A 22 -36.78 -13.32 17.43
C THR A 22 -35.87 -12.65 18.46
N PRO A 23 -36.15 -12.76 19.77
CA PRO A 23 -35.27 -12.20 20.79
C PRO A 23 -33.86 -12.73 20.59
N ASP A 24 -32.87 -11.82 20.58
CA ASP A 24 -31.46 -12.16 20.41
C ASP A 24 -31.07 -13.27 21.40
N LEU A 25 -30.97 -14.49 20.89
CA LEU A 25 -30.34 -15.58 21.61
C LEU A 25 -28.87 -15.19 21.68
N THR A 26 -28.31 -15.15 22.88
CA THR A 26 -26.89 -14.86 23.07
C THR A 26 -26.08 -16.02 22.48
N ASP A 27 -25.78 -15.98 21.18
CA ASP A 27 -24.97 -16.97 20.47
C ASP A 27 -23.51 -17.00 20.98
N GLY A 28 -23.12 -16.05 21.85
CA GLY A 28 -21.88 -16.05 22.62
C GLY A 28 -21.95 -16.74 23.99
N GLY A 29 -23.14 -17.18 24.43
CA GLY A 29 -23.33 -17.97 25.65
C GLY A 29 -23.02 -19.44 25.43
N SER A 30 -21.76 -19.74 25.08
CA SER A 30 -21.27 -21.11 24.97
C SER A 30 -21.67 -21.94 26.20
N THR A 31 -22.42 -23.02 25.97
CA THR A 31 -22.77 -24.03 26.99
C THR A 31 -21.60 -24.96 27.32
N ILE A 32 -20.40 -24.67 26.78
CA ILE A 32 -19.18 -25.39 27.12
C ILE A 32 -18.58 -24.70 28.36
N PRO A 33 -18.32 -25.43 29.47
CA PRO A 33 -17.72 -24.84 30.66
C PRO A 33 -16.41 -24.14 30.31
N THR A 34 -16.28 -22.90 30.77
CA THR A 34 -15.12 -22.03 30.65
C THR A 34 -13.88 -22.69 31.28
N THR A 35 -13.17 -23.48 30.48
CA THR A 35 -11.79 -23.86 30.78
C THR A 35 -10.87 -22.93 29.99
N THR A 36 -10.25 -22.01 30.73
CA THR A 36 -9.03 -21.24 30.39
C THR A 36 -8.97 -20.54 29.03
N LEU A 37 -8.94 -19.19 29.08
CA LEU A 37 -8.40 -18.31 28.04
C LEU A 37 -7.22 -18.97 27.30
N ARG A 38 -7.40 -19.24 26.01
CA ARG A 38 -6.29 -19.36 25.05
C ARG A 38 -6.40 -18.22 24.05
N THR A 39 -5.61 -17.19 24.29
CA THR A 39 -5.19 -16.22 23.28
C THR A 39 -4.21 -16.89 22.34
N ALA A 40 -4.68 -17.40 21.21
CA ALA A 40 -3.95 -17.53 19.95
C ALA A 40 -4.89 -18.20 18.95
N SER A 41 -4.86 -17.69 17.72
CA SER A 41 -5.37 -18.33 16.49
C SER A 41 -5.61 -19.83 16.60
N ASN A 42 -6.81 -20.27 16.21
CA ASN A 42 -7.12 -21.69 16.03
C ASN A 42 -6.27 -22.28 14.89
N VAL A 43 -5.05 -22.67 15.21
CA VAL A 43 -4.12 -23.47 14.40
C VAL A 43 -3.89 -24.85 15.06
N ASP A 44 -4.42 -25.04 16.28
CA ASP A 44 -4.22 -26.25 17.08
C ASP A 44 -5.41 -27.23 17.05
N ASP A 45 -6.51 -26.92 16.37
CA ASP A 45 -7.58 -27.90 16.06
C ASP A 45 -7.32 -28.69 14.78
N ASP A 46 -6.07 -28.76 14.30
CA ASP A 46 -5.66 -29.83 13.39
C ASP A 46 -5.37 -31.07 14.23
N ALA A 47 -6.43 -31.82 14.49
CA ALA A 47 -6.38 -33.18 15.03
C ALA A 47 -5.48 -34.06 14.15
N GLY A 48 -4.18 -34.09 14.48
CA GLY A 48 -3.16 -34.85 13.78
C GLY A 48 -1.97 -33.99 13.38
N SER A 49 -1.07 -33.71 14.32
CA SER A 49 0.30 -33.31 13.99
C SER A 49 0.96 -34.46 13.23
N ASN A 50 0.78 -34.51 11.91
CA ASN A 50 1.50 -35.45 11.06
C ASN A 50 3.00 -35.21 11.29
N SER A 51 3.69 -36.18 11.89
CA SER A 51 5.14 -36.14 12.13
C SER A 51 5.96 -35.99 10.85
N ASP A 52 5.31 -36.23 9.70
CA ASP A 52 5.91 -36.18 8.37
C ASP A 52 5.88 -34.76 7.77
N ILE A 53 5.19 -33.80 8.40
CA ILE A 53 5.08 -32.42 7.91
C ILE A 53 5.71 -31.46 8.91
N ASP A 54 6.88 -30.92 8.57
CA ASP A 54 7.52 -29.84 9.31
C ASP A 54 6.72 -28.53 9.16
N ARG A 55 6.02 -28.12 10.22
CA ARG A 55 5.26 -26.86 10.30
C ARG A 55 6.08 -25.72 10.91
N GLN A 56 7.41 -25.75 10.78
CA GLN A 56 8.25 -24.67 11.31
C GLN A 56 7.87 -23.34 10.67
N GLY A 57 7.55 -22.35 11.50
CA GLY A 57 7.22 -21.01 11.05
C GLY A 57 8.39 -20.40 10.29
N ILE A 58 8.14 -19.89 9.09
CA ILE A 58 9.18 -19.32 8.24
C ILE A 58 9.55 -17.94 8.79
N ASN A 59 10.75 -17.81 9.33
CA ASN A 59 11.31 -16.51 9.71
C ASN A 59 11.90 -15.82 8.47
N ALA A 60 11.13 -14.89 7.90
CA ALA A 60 11.52 -14.18 6.68
C ALA A 60 12.81 -13.36 6.83
N ASP A 61 13.09 -12.81 8.02
CA ASP A 61 14.28 -12.00 8.26
C ASP A 61 15.55 -12.85 8.30
N GLU A 62 15.49 -14.01 8.93
CA GLU A 62 16.58 -15.00 8.95
C GLU A 62 16.83 -15.55 7.55
N ALA A 63 15.77 -15.95 6.84
CA ALA A 63 15.86 -16.37 5.45
C ALA A 63 16.50 -15.27 4.58
N ARG A 64 16.10 -14.00 4.76
CA ARG A 64 16.70 -12.87 4.03
C ARG A 64 18.19 -12.73 4.32
N ALA A 65 18.62 -12.89 5.57
CA ALA A 65 20.04 -12.85 5.92
C ALA A 65 20.84 -13.98 5.24
N HIS A 66 20.26 -15.17 5.11
CA HIS A 66 20.89 -16.28 4.39
C HIS A 66 21.08 -16.01 2.89
N PHE A 67 20.13 -15.34 2.23
CA PHE A 67 20.18 -15.11 0.79
C PHE A 67 20.81 -13.77 0.37
N LEU A 68 21.00 -12.81 1.28
CA LEU A 68 21.52 -11.46 0.97
C LEU A 68 22.90 -11.49 0.28
N GLY A 69 23.74 -12.46 0.60
CA GLY A 69 25.08 -12.63 0.01
C GLY A 69 25.14 -13.50 -1.25
N ALA A 70 24.05 -14.18 -1.63
CA ALA A 70 24.03 -15.09 -2.77
C ALA A 70 23.44 -14.39 -3.99
N THR A 71 24.30 -13.99 -4.94
CA THR A 71 23.85 -13.44 -6.22
C THR A 71 23.93 -14.52 -7.32
N VAL A 72 22.89 -14.60 -8.14
CA VAL A 72 22.79 -15.54 -9.27
C VAL A 72 22.84 -14.75 -10.56
N ASP A 73 23.80 -15.07 -11.42
CA ASP A 73 23.88 -14.49 -12.76
C ASP A 73 23.07 -15.35 -13.74
N ALA A 74 22.00 -14.76 -14.29
CA ALA A 74 21.07 -15.43 -15.19
C ALA A 74 21.20 -14.98 -16.65
N ARG A 75 22.17 -14.10 -16.98
CA ARG A 75 22.26 -13.44 -18.29
C ARG A 75 22.55 -14.39 -19.45
N GLU A 76 23.20 -15.52 -19.19
CA GLU A 76 23.59 -16.49 -20.21
C GLU A 76 22.76 -17.78 -20.19
N VAL A 77 21.66 -17.81 -19.43
CA VAL A 77 20.88 -19.04 -19.26
C VAL A 77 19.91 -19.19 -20.43
N ASN A 78 20.11 -20.24 -21.22
CA ASN A 78 19.24 -20.59 -22.34
C ASN A 78 18.26 -21.69 -21.89
N PHE A 79 16.97 -21.36 -21.75
CA PHE A 79 15.88 -22.32 -21.50
C PHE A 79 15.24 -22.83 -22.79
N SER A 80 15.73 -22.41 -23.96
CA SER A 80 15.31 -23.02 -25.20
C SER A 80 15.75 -24.49 -25.14
N ASP A 81 14.78 -25.40 -25.15
CA ASP A 81 14.97 -26.86 -25.10
C ASP A 81 15.63 -27.41 -26.40
N SER A 82 16.42 -26.58 -27.07
CA SER A 82 17.18 -26.93 -28.25
C SER A 82 18.42 -27.72 -27.83
N ILE A 83 18.39 -29.02 -28.10
CA ILE A 83 19.45 -30.00 -27.80
C ILE A 83 20.79 -29.66 -28.52
N ALA A 84 20.79 -28.73 -29.48
CA ALA A 84 21.97 -28.38 -30.28
C ALA A 84 22.97 -27.44 -29.59
N ALA A 85 22.58 -26.72 -28.54
CA ALA A 85 23.47 -25.82 -27.82
C ALA A 85 23.73 -26.32 -26.40
N LYS A 86 25.00 -26.34 -25.97
CA LYS A 86 25.41 -26.70 -24.61
C LYS A 86 24.55 -25.90 -23.61
N ARG A 87 23.73 -26.60 -22.82
CA ARG A 87 22.82 -25.99 -21.83
C ARG A 87 23.65 -25.15 -20.85
N LYS A 88 23.63 -23.83 -21.01
CA LYS A 88 24.25 -22.90 -20.07
C LYS A 88 23.33 -22.79 -18.85
N ALA A 89 23.77 -23.34 -17.72
CA ALA A 89 23.03 -23.30 -16.46
C ALA A 89 23.34 -22.02 -15.66
N TYR A 90 22.50 -21.73 -14.66
CA TYR A 90 22.71 -20.61 -13.75
C TYR A 90 24.09 -20.65 -13.09
N ARG A 91 24.81 -19.51 -13.08
CA ARG A 91 26.08 -19.37 -12.37
C ARG A 91 25.85 -18.61 -11.07
N SER A 92 25.90 -19.31 -9.94
CA SER A 92 25.85 -18.67 -8.62
C SER A 92 27.24 -18.17 -8.23
N LYS A 93 27.36 -16.89 -7.89
CA LYS A 93 28.59 -16.33 -7.30
C LYS A 93 28.41 -16.28 -5.79
N SER A 94 28.49 -17.43 -5.14
CA SER A 94 28.60 -17.48 -3.69
C SER A 94 30.06 -17.28 -3.31
N ARG A 95 30.40 -16.10 -2.78
CA ARG A 95 31.70 -15.88 -2.14
C ARG A 95 31.70 -16.64 -0.80
N ARG A 96 31.86 -17.97 -0.86
CA ARG A 96 32.05 -18.80 0.33
C ARG A 96 33.40 -18.43 0.96
N ARG A 97 33.37 -17.54 1.96
CA ARG A 97 34.40 -17.52 2.99
C ARG A 97 34.24 -18.79 3.83
N ARG A 98 34.81 -19.91 3.39
CA ARG A 98 35.10 -21.01 4.30
C ARG A 98 36.30 -20.58 5.14
N ARG A 99 36.04 -20.20 6.39
CA ARG A 99 37.06 -20.26 7.44
C ARG A 99 37.27 -21.76 7.68
N HIS A 100 38.37 -22.31 7.17
CA HIS A 100 38.84 -23.63 7.57
C HIS A 100 39.90 -23.41 8.65
N ASP A 101 39.65 -23.98 9.82
CA ASP A 101 40.59 -24.11 10.91
C ASP A 101 41.54 -25.26 10.57
N LEU A 102 42.84 -25.11 10.78
CA LEU A 102 43.96 -25.95 10.29
C LEU A 102 44.57 -25.47 8.96
N GLY A 103 45.70 -24.80 9.12
CA GLY A 103 46.55 -24.31 8.05
C GLY A 103 47.35 -25.43 7.39
N ALA A 104 47.18 -25.52 6.08
CA ALA A 104 48.17 -26.00 5.13
C ALA A 104 47.83 -25.32 3.81
N ASP A 105 48.68 -24.39 3.39
CA ASP A 105 48.63 -23.82 2.04
C ASP A 105 49.04 -24.94 1.07
N GLU A 106 48.05 -25.57 0.46
CA GLU A 106 48.22 -26.24 -0.81
C GLU A 106 47.33 -25.48 -1.80
N LEU A 107 47.99 -24.68 -2.64
CA LEU A 107 47.42 -24.11 -3.85
C LEU A 107 47.11 -25.28 -4.78
N ASP A 108 45.97 -25.90 -4.51
CA ASP A 108 45.40 -26.96 -5.31
C ASP A 108 44.83 -26.31 -6.57
N ASP A 109 45.70 -26.26 -7.58
CA ASP A 109 45.47 -25.85 -8.95
C ASP A 109 44.51 -26.83 -9.64
N PHE A 110 43.24 -26.80 -9.23
CA PHE A 110 42.15 -27.40 -9.99
C PHE A 110 41.31 -26.31 -10.64
N SER A 111 41.93 -25.65 -11.62
CA SER A 111 41.23 -24.99 -12.71
C SER A 111 41.84 -25.44 -14.04
N ASP A 112 41.74 -26.75 -14.32
CA ASP A 112 42.05 -27.38 -15.63
C ASP A 112 41.06 -26.98 -16.75
N SER A 113 40.62 -25.72 -16.72
CA SER A 113 39.78 -25.11 -17.75
C SER A 113 40.19 -23.65 -17.98
N GLU A 114 41.48 -23.36 -17.99
CA GLU A 114 41.97 -22.19 -18.71
C GLU A 114 41.81 -22.48 -20.21
N ASP A 115 40.61 -22.22 -20.72
CA ASP A 115 40.41 -21.98 -22.15
C ASP A 115 41.48 -20.98 -22.59
N GLU A 116 42.43 -21.44 -23.42
CA GLU A 116 43.49 -20.61 -24.00
C GLU A 116 42.87 -19.28 -24.45
N SER A 117 43.37 -18.15 -23.96
CA SER A 117 42.81 -16.84 -24.29
C SER A 117 42.65 -16.72 -25.81
N TRP A 118 41.53 -16.15 -26.27
CA TRP A 118 41.19 -16.07 -27.69
C TRP A 118 42.33 -15.54 -28.57
N GLU A 119 43.14 -14.64 -28.01
CA GLU A 119 44.35 -14.09 -28.62
C GLU A 119 45.44 -15.14 -28.82
N ARG A 120 45.69 -15.99 -27.81
CA ARG A 120 46.67 -17.09 -27.87
C ARG A 120 46.22 -18.17 -28.86
N LYS A 121 44.92 -18.47 -28.89
CA LYS A 121 44.32 -19.39 -29.86
C LYS A 121 44.46 -18.88 -31.30
N LEU A 122 44.23 -17.59 -31.53
CA LEU A 122 44.36 -16.96 -32.85
C LEU A 122 45.82 -16.87 -33.32
N ALA A 123 46.76 -16.63 -32.41
CA ALA A 123 48.20 -16.64 -32.71
C ALA A 123 48.68 -18.04 -33.13
N ARG A 124 48.21 -19.10 -32.43
CA ARG A 124 48.52 -20.49 -32.80
C ARG A 124 47.97 -20.83 -34.19
N LEU A 125 46.72 -20.46 -34.46
CA LEU A 125 46.06 -20.72 -35.74
C LEU A 125 46.72 -19.97 -36.89
N ARG A 126 47.21 -18.74 -36.68
CA ARG A 126 48.04 -18.04 -37.66
C ARG A 126 49.33 -18.80 -37.97
N ARG A 127 50.01 -19.34 -36.96
CA ARG A 127 51.22 -20.14 -37.14
C ARG A 127 50.93 -21.42 -37.93
N GLU A 128 49.84 -22.11 -37.61
CA GLU A 128 49.42 -23.31 -38.33
C GLU A 128 49.03 -23.01 -39.80
N VAL A 129 48.36 -21.88 -40.07
CA VAL A 129 47.99 -21.47 -41.43
C VAL A 129 49.21 -21.01 -42.24
N GLU A 130 50.16 -20.32 -41.61
CA GLU A 130 51.43 -19.94 -42.24
C GLU A 130 52.30 -21.16 -42.54
N GLU A 131 52.36 -22.13 -41.63
CA GLU A 131 53.00 -23.42 -41.85
C GLU A 131 52.35 -24.20 -43.01
N LEU A 132 51.02 -24.20 -43.13
CA LEU A 132 50.31 -24.80 -44.27
C LEU A 132 50.57 -24.07 -45.60
N LYS A 133 50.69 -22.74 -45.57
CA LYS A 133 51.03 -21.94 -46.74
C LYS A 133 52.45 -22.25 -47.24
N ASP A 134 53.40 -22.41 -46.32
CA ASP A 134 54.78 -22.80 -46.64
C ASP A 134 54.86 -24.25 -47.16
N GLN A 135 54.06 -25.17 -46.60
CA GLN A 135 53.93 -26.53 -47.11
C GLN A 135 53.35 -26.57 -48.54
N LEU A 136 52.42 -25.67 -48.88
CA LEU A 136 51.87 -25.57 -50.22
C LEU A 136 52.87 -24.96 -51.21
N ALA A 137 53.65 -23.96 -50.80
CA ALA A 137 54.70 -23.36 -51.63
C ALA A 137 55.86 -24.34 -51.88
N THR A 138 56.22 -25.16 -50.88
CA THR A 138 57.18 -26.25 -51.05
C THR A 138 56.62 -27.38 -51.92
N GLN A 139 55.33 -27.72 -51.81
CA GLN A 139 54.68 -28.63 -52.76
C GLN A 139 54.70 -28.07 -54.19
N GLN A 140 54.38 -26.80 -54.40
CA GLN A 140 54.38 -26.16 -55.73
C GLN A 140 55.77 -26.16 -56.38
N SER A 141 56.82 -25.81 -55.62
CA SER A 141 58.21 -25.91 -56.10
C SER A 141 58.70 -27.35 -56.29
N SER A 142 58.18 -28.31 -55.52
CA SER A 142 58.44 -29.74 -55.73
C SER A 142 57.72 -30.29 -56.98
N THR A 143 56.52 -29.80 -57.30
CA THR A 143 55.77 -30.17 -58.52
C THR A 143 56.41 -29.59 -59.79
N GLU A 144 57.05 -28.42 -59.72
CA GLU A 144 57.83 -27.87 -60.84
C GLU A 144 59.11 -28.67 -61.14
N SER A 145 59.57 -29.51 -60.20
CA SER A 145 60.76 -30.37 -60.36
C SER A 145 60.45 -31.83 -60.73
N ALA A 146 59.16 -32.20 -60.86
CA ALA A 146 58.71 -33.59 -61.01
C ALA A 146 57.67 -33.83 -62.12
N GLU A 147 57.54 -32.96 -63.12
CA GLU A 147 56.67 -33.20 -64.29
C GLU A 147 57.47 -33.54 -65.56
N ALA A 148 57.96 -34.78 -65.60
CA ALA A 148 58.26 -35.51 -66.84
C ALA A 148 57.63 -36.90 -66.80
N SER A 149 56.31 -36.99 -66.55
CA SER A 149 55.44 -38.11 -66.97
C SER A 149 53.97 -37.92 -66.57
N ALA A 150 53.16 -37.67 -67.59
CA ALA A 150 51.73 -37.96 -67.76
C ALA A 150 50.74 -37.88 -66.57
N LEU A 151 49.85 -36.88 -66.68
CA LEU A 151 48.38 -37.01 -66.72
C LEU A 151 47.61 -37.37 -65.42
N HIS A 152 47.45 -36.41 -64.51
CA HIS A 152 46.15 -36.14 -63.87
C HIS A 152 46.08 -34.71 -63.31
N LYS A 153 44.98 -34.02 -63.56
CA LYS A 153 44.75 -32.59 -63.29
C LYS A 153 44.01 -32.43 -61.95
N PRO A 154 44.55 -31.74 -60.93
CA PRO A 154 43.71 -31.08 -59.93
C PRO A 154 43.70 -29.57 -60.20
N GLY A 155 42.50 -29.00 -60.18
CA GLY A 155 42.25 -27.58 -60.45
C GLY A 155 42.70 -26.64 -59.32
N PRO A 156 42.73 -25.32 -59.59
CA PRO A 156 43.32 -24.27 -58.74
C PRO A 156 42.40 -23.81 -57.59
N GLU A 157 41.67 -24.72 -56.93
CA GLU A 157 40.67 -24.35 -55.92
C GLU A 157 41.23 -24.33 -54.48
N GLY A 158 42.29 -25.11 -54.21
CA GLY A 158 42.87 -25.21 -52.85
C GLY A 158 43.64 -23.96 -52.40
N THR A 159 44.21 -23.19 -53.34
CA THR A 159 44.96 -21.96 -53.03
C THR A 159 44.05 -20.78 -52.72
N ASP A 160 42.87 -20.72 -53.35
CA ASP A 160 41.94 -19.61 -53.18
C ASP A 160 41.30 -19.66 -51.79
N GLY A 161 40.90 -20.85 -51.33
CA GLY A 161 40.32 -21.02 -49.99
C GLY A 161 41.27 -20.64 -48.84
N VAL A 162 42.59 -20.87 -48.98
CA VAL A 162 43.58 -20.46 -47.97
C VAL A 162 43.79 -18.93 -47.98
N LEU A 163 43.77 -18.31 -49.16
CA LEU A 163 43.86 -16.86 -49.29
C LEU A 163 42.59 -16.16 -48.79
N GLU A 164 41.40 -16.70 -49.07
CA GLU A 164 40.12 -16.23 -48.54
C GLU A 164 40.06 -16.36 -47.01
N LEU A 165 40.53 -17.48 -46.45
CA LEU A 165 40.61 -17.68 -45.00
C LEU A 165 41.55 -16.66 -44.34
N SER A 166 42.71 -16.38 -44.96
CA SER A 166 43.64 -15.36 -44.47
C SER A 166 43.03 -13.94 -44.49
N ARG A 167 42.31 -13.58 -45.56
CA ARG A 167 41.59 -12.30 -45.67
C ARG A 167 40.45 -12.19 -44.67
N ALA A 168 39.71 -13.27 -44.44
CA ALA A 168 38.63 -13.29 -43.46
C ALA A 168 39.15 -13.13 -42.02
N LEU A 169 40.27 -13.78 -41.70
CA LEU A 169 40.94 -13.63 -40.40
C LEU A 169 41.52 -12.23 -40.21
N ASP A 170 42.08 -11.62 -41.25
CA ASP A 170 42.60 -10.25 -41.19
C ASP A 170 41.47 -9.21 -41.02
N ASN A 171 40.33 -9.41 -41.67
CA ASN A 171 39.14 -8.57 -41.47
C ASN A 171 38.57 -8.68 -40.05
N LEU A 172 38.48 -9.90 -39.50
CA LEU A 172 38.05 -10.11 -38.11
C LEU A 172 39.04 -9.50 -37.11
N TYR A 173 40.34 -9.59 -37.39
CA TYR A 173 41.37 -8.97 -36.58
C TYR A 173 41.30 -7.44 -36.63
N ALA A 174 41.08 -6.85 -37.81
CA ALA A 174 40.84 -5.42 -37.97
C ALA A 174 39.56 -4.96 -37.24
N SER A 175 38.48 -5.74 -37.29
CA SER A 175 37.27 -5.50 -36.51
C SER A 175 37.45 -5.64 -35.00
N SER A 176 38.38 -6.49 -34.55
CA SER A 176 38.65 -6.68 -33.11
C SER A 176 39.63 -5.65 -32.52
N ARG A 177 40.57 -5.14 -33.34
CA ARG A 177 41.55 -4.11 -32.94
C ARG A 177 41.03 -2.70 -33.16
N SER A 178 40.01 -2.52 -34.01
CA SER A 178 39.11 -1.38 -33.91
C SER A 178 38.33 -1.53 -32.61
N GLY A 179 38.92 -1.03 -31.52
CA GLY A 179 38.34 -1.05 -30.17
C GLY A 179 36.92 -0.48 -30.14
N PRO A 180 36.19 -0.67 -29.03
CA PRO A 180 34.73 -0.66 -28.95
C PRO A 180 34.16 0.75 -29.14
N SER A 181 34.20 1.27 -30.36
CA SER A 181 33.42 2.42 -30.81
C SER A 181 32.10 1.92 -31.40
N GLY A 182 31.42 1.07 -30.64
CA GLY A 182 30.11 0.51 -30.96
C GLY A 182 29.23 0.59 -29.73
N SER A 183 28.25 1.51 -29.78
CA SER A 183 27.20 1.73 -28.80
C SER A 183 27.64 2.36 -27.48
N HIS A 184 27.49 3.68 -27.39
CA HIS A 184 27.32 4.36 -26.10
C HIS A 184 26.06 3.82 -25.44
N SER A 185 26.22 2.78 -24.62
CA SER A 185 25.14 2.23 -23.80
C SER A 185 24.56 3.36 -22.95
N ALA A 186 23.26 3.61 -23.11
CA ALA A 186 22.51 4.61 -22.33
C ALA A 186 22.69 4.42 -20.81
N ALA A 187 23.05 3.21 -20.37
CA ALA A 187 23.40 2.91 -18.99
C ALA A 187 24.68 3.64 -18.50
N ALA A 188 25.70 3.81 -19.36
CA ALA A 188 26.93 4.51 -19.00
C ALA A 188 26.69 6.02 -18.84
N VAL A 189 25.83 6.59 -19.71
CA VAL A 189 25.40 7.99 -19.64
C VAL A 189 24.57 8.24 -18.38
N LEU A 190 23.70 7.30 -17.99
CA LEU A 190 22.92 7.38 -16.75
C LEU A 190 23.78 7.24 -15.49
N SER A 191 24.77 6.33 -15.47
CA SER A 191 25.67 6.18 -14.34
C SER A 191 26.53 7.43 -14.10
N GLN A 192 26.97 8.10 -15.17
CA GLN A 192 27.74 9.33 -15.05
C GLN A 192 26.89 10.50 -14.53
N LYS A 193 25.61 10.53 -14.91
CA LYS A 193 24.63 11.51 -14.41
C LYS A 193 24.30 11.31 -12.92
N LEU A 194 24.18 10.07 -12.45
CA LEU A 194 23.94 9.76 -11.03
C LEU A 194 25.18 9.99 -10.15
N ALA A 195 26.38 9.75 -10.70
CA ALA A 195 27.64 10.05 -10.02
C ALA A 195 27.84 11.58 -9.84
N SER A 196 27.42 12.40 -10.81
CA SER A 196 27.48 13.87 -10.68
C SER A 196 26.51 14.46 -9.65
N THR A 197 25.47 13.73 -9.26
CA THR A 197 24.45 14.21 -8.30
C THR A 197 24.67 13.74 -6.87
N SER A 198 25.70 12.94 -6.60
CA SER A 198 25.91 12.25 -5.31
C SER A 198 27.21 12.63 -4.59
N THR A 199 27.77 13.81 -4.84
CA THR A 199 28.85 14.37 -3.99
C THR A 199 28.25 15.23 -2.87
N PRO A 200 28.07 14.73 -1.63
CA PRO A 200 27.81 15.57 -0.48
C PRO A 200 29.14 16.21 -0.03
N ASP A 201 29.28 17.51 -0.28
CA ASP A 201 30.38 18.32 0.23
C ASP A 201 30.15 18.55 1.73
N SER A 202 30.98 17.96 2.59
CA SER A 202 31.05 18.25 4.03
C SER A 202 32.29 19.10 4.30
N PRO A 203 32.18 20.27 4.95
CA PRO A 203 33.32 20.92 5.55
C PRO A 203 33.25 20.89 7.09
N VAL A 204 34.38 20.52 7.70
CA VAL A 204 34.67 20.57 9.14
C VAL A 204 35.72 21.67 9.40
N SER A 205 35.42 22.55 10.38
CA SER A 205 36.30 23.42 11.22
C SER A 205 37.05 24.62 10.59
N SER A 206 36.63 25.90 10.79
CA SER A 206 36.98 26.89 11.86
C SER A 206 38.20 27.80 11.55
N PRO A 207 38.39 29.04 12.10
CA PRO A 207 37.46 30.11 12.52
C PRO A 207 37.88 31.55 12.05
N ALA A 208 37.05 32.56 12.39
CA ALA A 208 37.34 34.00 12.61
C ALA A 208 37.18 35.07 11.49
N GLN A 209 36.64 36.20 11.96
CA GLN A 209 36.65 37.60 11.46
C GLN A 209 35.55 38.11 10.50
N LEU A 210 34.57 38.78 11.15
CA LEU A 210 34.02 40.11 10.85
C LEU A 210 34.43 40.73 9.50
N ASP A 211 33.47 40.94 8.60
CA ASP A 211 33.25 42.29 8.06
C ASP A 211 31.89 42.45 7.37
N ASP A 212 31.33 43.62 7.61
CA ASP A 212 30.02 44.12 7.25
C ASP A 212 30.12 44.86 5.90
N ARG A 213 29.38 44.43 4.87
CA ARG A 213 29.07 45.25 3.67
C ARG A 213 28.00 44.62 2.75
N LYS A 214 26.75 45.04 3.00
CA LYS A 214 25.65 45.36 2.06
C LYS A 214 25.70 44.72 0.64
N PRO A 215 24.74 43.87 0.26
CA PRO A 215 24.57 43.45 -1.13
C PRO A 215 23.61 44.39 -1.88
N ALA A 216 24.11 45.00 -2.94
CA ALA A 216 23.29 45.50 -4.05
C ALA A 216 23.82 44.85 -5.33
N ASN A 217 23.21 43.74 -5.76
CA ASN A 217 22.98 43.52 -7.17
C ASN A 217 21.92 42.43 -7.39
N ASN A 218 20.88 42.80 -8.14
CA ASN A 218 19.81 41.93 -8.58
C ASN A 218 20.38 40.84 -9.51
N ARG A 219 20.29 39.58 -9.09
CA ARG A 219 20.24 38.44 -10.01
C ARG A 219 18.99 37.63 -9.66
N PRO A 220 18.02 37.47 -10.56
CA PRO A 220 16.80 36.72 -10.25
C PRO A 220 17.19 35.28 -9.96
N GLN A 221 16.99 34.86 -8.71
CA GLN A 221 17.06 33.47 -8.31
C GLN A 221 15.93 32.73 -9.04
N THR A 222 16.32 31.75 -9.84
CA THR A 222 15.43 30.69 -10.32
C THR A 222 14.67 30.09 -9.13
N PRO A 223 13.34 29.88 -9.23
CA PRO A 223 12.59 29.30 -8.13
C PRO A 223 13.14 27.90 -7.80
N PRO A 224 13.23 27.51 -6.51
CA PRO A 224 13.56 26.14 -6.14
C PRO A 224 12.51 25.21 -6.76
N SER A 225 12.99 24.16 -7.43
CA SER A 225 12.13 23.13 -8.03
C SER A 225 11.20 22.53 -6.96
N PRO A 226 9.88 22.42 -7.22
CA PRO A 226 8.89 21.95 -6.23
C PRO A 226 9.03 20.46 -5.86
N SER A 227 9.89 19.69 -6.54
CA SER A 227 10.10 18.26 -6.27
C SER A 227 10.81 17.97 -4.94
N ALA A 228 11.63 18.90 -4.43
CA ALA A 228 12.31 18.74 -3.15
C ALA A 228 11.38 18.99 -1.94
N ALA A 229 10.38 19.87 -2.10
CA ALA A 229 9.42 20.19 -1.04
C ALA A 229 8.46 19.02 -0.73
N GLY A 230 8.04 18.28 -1.76
CA GLY A 230 7.22 17.07 -1.59
C GLY A 230 7.95 15.95 -0.86
N GLY A 231 9.27 15.81 -1.09
CA GLY A 231 10.10 14.81 -0.40
C GLY A 231 10.18 15.05 1.10
N GLY A 232 10.24 16.31 1.55
CA GLY A 232 10.23 16.66 2.97
C GLY A 232 8.93 16.29 3.67
N VAL A 233 7.78 16.59 3.06
CA VAL A 233 6.46 16.27 3.65
C VAL A 233 6.23 14.76 3.71
N LEU A 234 6.61 14.01 2.66
CA LEU A 234 6.53 12.55 2.65
C LEU A 234 7.49 11.90 3.66
N ALA A 235 8.71 12.42 3.80
CA ALA A 235 9.65 11.96 4.82
C ALA A 235 9.13 12.22 6.24
N HIS A 236 8.51 13.38 6.48
CA HIS A 236 7.86 13.67 7.76
C HIS A 236 6.65 12.75 8.01
N ALA A 237 5.80 12.49 7.00
CA ALA A 237 4.69 11.56 7.11
C ALA A 237 5.17 10.14 7.45
N ALA A 238 6.24 9.65 6.80
CA ALA A 238 6.85 8.36 7.10
C ALA A 238 7.45 8.30 8.51
N ALA A 239 8.05 9.40 9.00
CA ALA A 239 8.55 9.47 10.36
C ALA A 239 7.41 9.45 11.40
N PHE A 240 6.27 10.10 11.11
CA PHE A 240 5.08 10.04 11.96
C PHE A 240 4.46 8.65 11.95
N ASP A 241 4.36 7.99 10.80
CA ASP A 241 3.86 6.62 10.66
C ASP A 241 4.74 5.63 11.43
N GLY A 242 6.07 5.74 11.31
CA GLY A 242 7.00 4.93 12.11
C GLY A 242 6.84 5.15 13.61
N ARG A 243 6.60 6.39 14.06
CA ARG A 243 6.33 6.68 15.48
C ARG A 243 4.96 6.16 15.92
N LEU A 244 3.93 6.24 15.06
CA LEU A 244 2.61 5.67 15.31
C LEU A 244 2.69 4.15 15.43
N ALA A 245 3.40 3.48 14.54
CA ALA A 245 3.63 2.04 14.59
C ALA A 245 4.32 1.60 15.89
N LEU A 246 5.28 2.39 16.41
CA LEU A 246 5.89 2.13 17.72
C LEU A 246 4.90 2.30 18.88
N ILE A 247 4.00 3.29 18.79
CA ILE A 247 2.96 3.51 19.80
C ILE A 247 1.90 2.39 19.72
N GLU A 248 1.52 1.97 18.53
CA GLU A 248 0.61 0.84 18.28
C GLU A 248 1.19 -0.47 18.82
N ALA A 249 2.48 -0.73 18.55
CA ALA A 249 3.20 -1.88 19.10
C ALA A 249 3.28 -1.82 20.63
N ALA A 250 3.54 -0.64 21.22
CA ALA A 250 3.60 -0.47 22.68
C ALA A 250 2.22 -0.63 23.34
N MET A 251 1.14 -0.24 22.66
CA MET A 251 -0.23 -0.41 23.12
C MET A 251 -0.82 -1.78 22.75
N GLY A 252 -0.12 -2.60 21.97
CA GLY A 252 -0.57 -3.91 21.51
C GLY A 252 -1.78 -3.88 20.57
N ILE A 253 -2.14 -2.71 20.03
CA ILE A 253 -3.25 -2.55 19.08
C ILE A 253 -2.76 -2.92 17.68
N SER A 254 -2.99 -4.16 17.24
CA SER A 254 -2.70 -4.56 15.86
C SER A 254 -3.83 -4.11 14.93
N SER A 255 -3.59 -3.97 13.62
CA SER A 255 -4.62 -3.54 12.65
C SER A 255 -5.89 -4.40 12.63
N SER A 256 -5.89 -5.58 13.27
CA SER A 256 -7.06 -6.43 13.54
C SER A 256 -7.96 -5.96 14.69
N SER A 257 -7.53 -5.01 15.53
CA SER A 257 -8.34 -4.40 16.59
C SER A 257 -9.11 -3.17 16.12
N ASN A 258 -9.30 -3.03 14.80
CA ASN A 258 -10.04 -1.93 14.21
C ASN A 258 -11.54 -2.10 14.50
N PRO A 259 -12.20 -1.17 15.23
CA PRO A 259 -13.61 -1.30 15.61
C PRO A 259 -14.58 -1.25 14.41
N PHE A 260 -14.07 -0.95 13.21
CA PHE A 260 -14.86 -0.91 11.97
C PHE A 260 -14.73 -2.16 11.09
N VAL A 261 -13.81 -3.09 11.42
CA VAL A 261 -13.68 -4.37 10.73
C VAL A 261 -14.29 -5.44 11.64
N ASN A 262 -15.60 -5.62 11.51
CA ASN A 262 -16.35 -6.62 12.25
C ASN A 262 -16.14 -8.00 11.63
N ASP A 263 -15.00 -8.64 11.90
CA ASP A 263 -14.91 -10.10 11.76
C ASP A 263 -15.70 -10.70 12.92
N GLY A 264 -16.84 -11.31 12.60
CA GLY A 264 -17.92 -11.70 13.52
C GLY A 264 -17.61 -12.77 14.58
N ILE A 265 -16.38 -12.84 15.08
CA ILE A 265 -15.92 -13.77 16.13
C ILE A 265 -15.20 -13.02 17.26
N SER A 266 -14.75 -11.77 17.05
CA SER A 266 -14.19 -10.94 18.11
C SER A 266 -15.21 -9.91 18.57
N GLU A 267 -15.62 -10.01 19.84
CA GLU A 267 -16.12 -8.84 20.56
C GLU A 267 -15.17 -7.65 20.31
N PRO A 268 -15.67 -6.39 20.25
CA PRO A 268 -14.83 -5.24 19.99
C PRO A 268 -13.78 -5.11 21.10
N ALA A 269 -12.58 -5.63 20.85
CA ALA A 269 -11.50 -5.76 21.82
C ALA A 269 -10.76 -4.43 22.08
N LEU A 270 -11.50 -3.32 22.09
CA LEU A 270 -11.04 -2.05 22.62
C LEU A 270 -11.67 -1.87 23.99
N GLN A 271 -11.25 -2.67 24.97
CA GLN A 271 -11.48 -2.28 26.36
C GLN A 271 -10.73 -0.96 26.59
N PRO A 272 -11.40 0.08 27.11
CA PRO A 272 -10.75 1.36 27.32
C PRO A 272 -9.63 1.16 28.35
N VAL A 273 -8.39 1.37 27.92
CA VAL A 273 -7.17 1.07 28.71
C VAL A 273 -7.14 1.85 30.01
N LEU A 274 -7.68 3.08 30.01
CA LEU A 274 -7.69 3.95 31.18
C LEU A 274 -8.61 3.43 32.31
N PRO A 275 -9.90 3.10 32.07
CA PRO A 275 -10.74 2.41 33.05
C PRO A 275 -10.18 1.05 33.52
N ALA A 276 -9.55 0.27 32.64
CA ALA A 276 -8.93 -0.99 33.02
C ALA A 276 -7.74 -0.78 33.98
N LEU A 277 -6.91 0.23 33.69
CA LEU A 277 -5.84 0.66 34.60
C LEU A 277 -6.40 1.21 35.91
N ASP A 278 -7.46 2.02 35.89
CA ASP A 278 -8.08 2.58 37.11
C ASP A 278 -8.70 1.48 37.99
N HIS A 279 -9.25 0.44 37.36
CA HIS A 279 -9.72 -0.73 38.09
C HIS A 279 -8.56 -1.57 38.66
N LEU A 280 -7.44 -1.69 37.93
CA LEU A 280 -6.24 -2.35 38.43
C LEU A 280 -5.62 -1.54 39.58
N THR A 281 -5.51 -0.22 39.47
CA THR A 281 -5.00 0.65 40.54
C THR A 281 -5.92 0.61 41.76
N SER A 282 -7.24 0.57 41.59
CA SER A 282 -8.21 0.31 42.67
C SER A 282 -7.97 -1.05 43.36
N ARG A 283 -7.75 -2.11 42.58
CA ARG A 283 -7.39 -3.44 43.11
C ARG A 283 -6.03 -3.44 43.81
N LEU A 284 -5.05 -2.71 43.30
CA LEU A 284 -3.71 -2.63 43.87
C LEU A 284 -3.72 -1.78 45.14
N THR A 285 -4.45 -0.67 45.17
CA THR A 285 -4.62 0.18 46.35
C THR A 285 -5.39 -0.52 47.46
N THR A 286 -6.41 -1.32 47.14
CA THR A 286 -7.07 -2.17 48.13
C THR A 286 -6.12 -3.24 48.67
N LEU A 287 -5.32 -3.90 47.83
CA LEU A 287 -4.27 -4.81 48.27
C LEU A 287 -3.20 -4.11 49.12
N MET A 288 -2.77 -2.91 48.75
CA MET A 288 -1.79 -2.10 49.49
C MET A 288 -2.34 -1.68 50.86
N ASN A 289 -3.60 -1.25 50.93
CA ASN A 289 -4.25 -0.92 52.20
C ASN A 289 -4.44 -2.16 53.10
N LEU A 290 -4.65 -3.34 52.51
CA LEU A 290 -4.72 -4.62 53.22
C LEU A 290 -3.34 -5.10 53.70
N LEU A 291 -2.27 -4.80 52.95
CA LEU A 291 -0.90 -5.23 53.28
C LEU A 291 -0.17 -4.26 54.24
N VAL A 292 -0.51 -2.97 54.21
CA VAL A 292 0.13 -1.93 55.02
C VAL A 292 -0.64 -1.64 56.32
N GLY A 293 -1.95 -1.83 56.36
CA GLY A 293 -2.76 -1.69 57.58
C GLY A 293 -2.73 -0.29 58.24
N PRO A 294 -3.76 0.09 59.03
CA PRO A 294 -3.71 1.31 59.81
C PRO A 294 -2.76 1.08 60.99
N ASN A 295 -1.62 1.78 60.98
CA ASN A 295 -0.65 1.81 62.06
C ASN A 295 -1.33 2.14 63.41
N PRO A 296 -1.36 1.25 64.43
CA PRO A 296 -1.54 1.69 65.79
C PRO A 296 -0.19 2.19 66.30
N ALA A 297 -0.15 3.44 66.75
CA ALA A 297 1.02 4.00 67.40
C ALA A 297 1.55 3.08 68.52
N SER A 298 2.86 2.81 68.46
CA SER A 298 3.78 2.61 69.59
C SER A 298 3.51 1.45 70.57
N ALA A 299 4.33 0.39 70.48
CA ALA A 299 5.08 -0.16 71.62
C ALA A 299 6.13 -1.23 71.18
N TYR A 300 7.40 -0.84 71.25
CA TYR A 300 8.64 -1.63 71.47
C TYR A 300 8.99 -2.87 70.60
N PRO A 301 10.21 -2.94 70.02
CA PRO A 301 10.73 -4.17 69.41
C PRO A 301 11.42 -5.05 70.46
N THR A 302 11.14 -6.34 70.45
CA THR A 302 12.05 -7.37 71.00
C THR A 302 12.24 -8.44 69.94
N MET A 303 13.52 -8.79 69.79
CA MET A 303 14.12 -9.59 68.73
C MET A 303 13.53 -11.00 68.64
N GLY A 304 13.35 -11.51 67.42
CA GLY A 304 13.02 -12.90 67.17
C GLY A 304 12.80 -13.17 65.68
N SER A 305 13.76 -13.85 65.06
CA SER A 305 13.73 -14.31 63.66
C SER A 305 12.64 -15.36 63.45
N ALA A 306 11.70 -15.12 62.53
CA ALA A 306 10.86 -16.12 61.86
C ALA A 306 10.19 -15.52 60.59
N PRO A 307 9.95 -16.30 59.54
CA PRO A 307 9.43 -15.80 58.26
C PRO A 307 7.94 -15.41 58.38
N PRO A 308 7.45 -14.36 57.68
CA PRO A 308 6.03 -14.06 57.68
C PRO A 308 5.29 -15.07 56.79
N ALA A 309 4.72 -16.08 57.44
CA ALA A 309 3.76 -16.98 56.84
C ALA A 309 2.45 -16.24 56.52
N THR A 310 1.99 -16.50 55.31
CA THR A 310 0.80 -16.05 54.60
C THR A 310 -0.49 -16.57 55.27
N THR A 311 -0.99 -15.95 56.34
CA THR A 311 -2.33 -16.30 56.87
C THR A 311 -3.04 -15.14 57.57
N VAL A 312 -3.33 -14.05 56.85
CA VAL A 312 -4.29 -13.05 57.35
C VAL A 312 -5.05 -12.44 56.17
N THR A 313 -6.27 -12.90 55.85
CA THR A 313 -7.28 -12.08 55.13
C THR A 313 -8.73 -12.63 55.11
N THR A 314 -9.04 -13.85 55.56
CA THR A 314 -10.44 -14.36 55.48
C THR A 314 -11.46 -13.70 56.44
N PRO A 315 -11.17 -13.41 57.73
CA PRO A 315 -12.24 -13.00 58.66
C PRO A 315 -12.68 -11.55 58.46
N HIS A 316 -11.80 -10.67 57.96
CA HIS A 316 -12.13 -9.27 57.71
C HIS A 316 -12.91 -9.08 56.40
N LEU A 317 -12.61 -9.86 55.36
CA LEU A 317 -13.43 -9.92 54.16
C LEU A 317 -14.81 -10.50 54.48
N GLU A 318 -14.90 -11.54 55.31
CA GLU A 318 -16.18 -12.07 55.78
C GLU A 318 -16.95 -11.04 56.62
N SER A 319 -16.29 -10.27 57.49
CA SER A 319 -16.94 -9.20 58.26
C SER A 319 -17.44 -8.04 57.40
N LEU A 320 -16.67 -7.62 56.38
CA LEU A 320 -17.12 -6.58 55.44
C LEU A 320 -18.22 -7.11 54.54
N THR A 321 -18.12 -8.35 54.05
CA THR A 321 -19.14 -8.97 53.21
C THR A 321 -20.44 -9.16 53.98
N THR A 322 -20.39 -9.52 55.27
CA THR A 322 -21.58 -9.59 56.13
C THR A 322 -22.17 -8.22 56.40
N ARG A 323 -21.35 -7.19 56.61
CA ARG A 323 -21.84 -5.81 56.79
C ARG A 323 -22.44 -5.24 55.49
N VAL A 324 -21.84 -5.52 54.34
CA VAL A 324 -22.39 -5.17 53.02
C VAL A 324 -23.70 -5.91 52.78
N ARG A 325 -23.77 -7.22 53.03
CA ARG A 325 -25.02 -8.00 52.93
C ARG A 325 -26.11 -7.48 53.87
N LYS A 326 -25.74 -7.03 55.07
CA LYS A 326 -26.70 -6.40 55.99
C LYS A 326 -27.20 -5.06 55.44
N LEU A 327 -26.30 -4.22 54.94
CA LEU A 327 -26.69 -2.94 54.34
C LEU A 327 -27.55 -3.14 53.08
N THR A 328 -27.26 -4.12 52.23
CA THR A 328 -28.12 -4.43 51.08
C THR A 328 -29.50 -4.91 51.54
N ALA A 329 -29.56 -5.82 52.52
CA ALA A 329 -30.82 -6.27 53.09
C ALA A 329 -31.63 -5.12 53.73
N ASP A 330 -30.96 -4.21 54.44
CA ASP A 330 -31.60 -3.03 55.05
C ASP A 330 -32.12 -2.07 53.96
N THR A 331 -31.38 -1.88 52.85
CA THR A 331 -31.85 -1.07 51.72
C THR A 331 -33.00 -1.71 50.95
N GLU A 332 -33.00 -3.04 50.80
CA GLU A 332 -34.11 -3.79 50.19
C GLU A 332 -35.34 -3.77 51.09
N ALA A 333 -35.16 -3.88 52.42
CA ALA A 333 -36.23 -3.69 53.39
C ALA A 333 -36.83 -2.28 53.30
N LEU A 334 -35.98 -1.25 53.15
CA LEU A 334 -36.43 0.13 52.96
C LEU A 334 -37.14 0.33 51.61
N ALA A 335 -36.63 -0.27 50.53
CA ALA A 335 -37.25 -0.22 49.22
C ALA A 335 -38.62 -0.93 49.19
N THR A 336 -38.72 -2.10 49.80
CA THR A 336 -40.00 -2.82 49.93
C THR A 336 -40.97 -2.10 50.87
N ALA A 337 -40.48 -1.46 51.94
CA ALA A 337 -41.29 -0.61 52.80
C ALA A 337 -41.82 0.62 52.03
N ARG A 338 -40.99 1.27 51.21
CA ARG A 338 -41.41 2.36 50.32
C ARG A 338 -42.43 1.90 49.29
N LYS A 339 -42.23 0.74 48.66
CA LYS A 339 -43.19 0.18 47.71
C LYS A 339 -44.53 -0.12 48.38
N ARG A 340 -44.53 -0.77 49.55
CA ARG A 340 -45.75 -1.02 50.33
C ARG A 340 -46.43 0.27 50.77
N ALA A 341 -45.68 1.31 51.14
CA ALA A 341 -46.25 2.61 51.48
C ALA A 341 -46.92 3.28 50.27
N VAL A 342 -46.31 3.21 49.09
CA VAL A 342 -46.88 3.71 47.84
C VAL A 342 -48.11 2.91 47.42
N ASP A 343 -48.07 1.57 47.53
CA ASP A 343 -49.20 0.71 47.18
C ASP A 343 -50.36 0.89 48.18
N ALA A 344 -50.08 1.10 49.46
CA ALA A 344 -51.07 1.46 50.47
C ALA A 344 -51.68 2.85 50.22
N ALA A 345 -50.87 3.83 49.79
CA ALA A 345 -51.36 5.14 49.39
C ALA A 345 -52.28 5.05 48.15
N LYS A 346 -51.91 4.25 47.14
CA LYS A 346 -52.75 3.98 45.96
C LYS A 346 -54.03 3.23 46.32
N ALA A 347 -53.97 2.25 47.22
CA ALA A 347 -55.15 1.52 47.69
C ALA A 347 -56.09 2.42 48.49
N ALA A 348 -55.57 3.31 49.33
CA ALA A 348 -56.36 4.32 50.05
C ALA A 348 -56.99 5.33 49.09
N GLN A 349 -56.29 5.70 48.01
CA GLN A 349 -56.84 6.57 46.97
C GLN A 349 -57.97 5.87 46.19
N ASN A 350 -57.78 4.60 45.80
CA ASN A 350 -58.82 3.80 45.14
C ASN A 350 -60.03 3.56 46.03
N ALA A 351 -59.82 3.33 47.33
CA ALA A 351 -60.90 3.21 48.32
C ALA A 351 -61.72 4.50 48.41
N ARG A 352 -61.06 5.67 48.42
CA ARG A 352 -61.74 6.98 48.37
C ARG A 352 -62.54 7.19 47.08
N ILE A 353 -62.01 6.77 45.94
CA ILE A 353 -62.71 6.85 44.65
C ILE A 353 -63.95 5.93 44.66
N SER A 354 -63.82 4.72 45.23
CA SER A 354 -64.96 3.79 45.36
C SER A 354 -66.02 4.25 46.36
N SER A 355 -65.63 4.90 47.47
CA SER A 355 -66.59 5.47 48.42
C SER A 355 -67.33 6.67 47.82
N THR A 356 -66.66 7.51 47.04
CA THR A 356 -67.32 8.59 46.30
C THR A 356 -68.26 8.09 45.20
N ALA A 357 -68.03 6.88 44.67
CA ALA A 357 -68.92 6.26 43.69
C ALA A 357 -70.18 5.61 44.34
N LEU A 358 -70.14 5.26 45.63
CA LEU A 358 -71.27 4.71 46.37
C LEU A 358 -72.18 5.78 47.01
N GLU A 359 -71.69 7.00 47.20
CA GLU A 359 -72.46 8.14 47.75
C GLU A 359 -73.16 8.99 46.67
N SER A 360 -73.13 8.59 45.39
CA SER A 360 -73.79 9.31 44.29
C SER A 360 -75.26 8.89 44.11
N SER A 361 -76.06 9.11 45.13
CA SER A 361 -77.53 8.97 45.08
C SER A 361 -78.26 9.94 46.02
N ASP A 362 -77.82 11.18 46.21
CA ASP A 362 -78.76 12.29 46.40
C ASP A 362 -78.09 13.67 46.42
N THR A 363 -78.80 14.65 45.85
CA THR A 363 -78.58 16.10 45.87
C THR A 363 -77.53 16.72 44.93
N SER A 364 -78.04 17.67 44.16
CA SER A 364 -77.34 18.50 43.19
C SER A 364 -76.77 19.77 43.82
N VAL A 365 -75.82 20.35 43.08
CA VAL A 365 -75.26 21.71 43.10
C VAL A 365 -74.20 22.09 44.16
N THR A 366 -73.00 22.36 43.61
CA THR A 366 -71.96 23.30 44.08
C THR A 366 -71.02 22.84 45.20
N SER A 367 -70.02 22.04 44.86
CA SER A 367 -68.62 22.33 45.27
C SER A 367 -67.64 21.64 44.33
N SER A 368 -66.84 22.43 43.63
CA SER A 368 -65.71 22.01 42.82
C SER A 368 -64.67 21.25 43.65
N SER A 369 -64.77 19.93 43.71
CA SER A 369 -63.67 19.06 44.12
C SER A 369 -63.75 17.72 43.39
N ALA A 370 -64.02 17.79 42.08
CA ALA A 370 -63.62 16.73 41.18
C ALA A 370 -62.09 16.64 41.22
N THR A 371 -61.59 15.54 41.79
CA THR A 371 -60.42 14.85 41.26
C THR A 371 -59.24 15.76 40.88
N GLU A 372 -58.66 16.47 41.84
CA GLU A 372 -57.26 16.84 41.70
C GLU A 372 -56.41 15.57 41.90
N ILE A 373 -56.37 14.76 40.84
CA ILE A 373 -55.07 14.26 40.42
C ILE A 373 -54.32 15.55 40.11
N ASP A 374 -53.55 16.02 41.11
CA ASP A 374 -52.78 17.26 41.03
C ASP A 374 -52.15 17.31 39.63
N PRO A 375 -52.58 18.21 38.72
CA PRO A 375 -52.07 18.24 37.35
C PRO A 375 -50.57 18.53 37.37
N ALA A 376 -50.05 19.07 38.47
CA ALA A 376 -48.63 19.21 38.72
C ALA A 376 -47.93 17.88 39.05
N ALA A 377 -48.61 16.86 39.61
CA ALA A 377 -48.04 15.54 39.86
C ALA A 377 -47.94 14.70 38.59
N THR A 378 -48.98 14.68 37.74
CA THR A 378 -48.92 13.99 36.44
C THR A 378 -47.96 14.65 35.46
N GLN A 379 -47.89 15.98 35.45
CA GLN A 379 -46.86 16.70 34.67
C GLN A 379 -45.45 16.40 35.18
N ARG A 380 -45.24 16.26 36.50
CA ARG A 380 -43.94 15.86 37.06
C ARG A 380 -43.58 14.42 36.69
N ASP A 381 -44.53 13.50 36.67
CA ASP A 381 -44.31 12.11 36.25
C ASP A 381 -44.01 12.00 34.74
N GLU A 382 -44.72 12.76 33.91
CA GLU A 382 -44.42 12.90 32.48
C GLU A 382 -43.06 13.56 32.23
N GLN A 383 -42.69 14.57 33.04
CA GLN A 383 -41.37 15.19 32.97
C GLN A 383 -40.29 14.22 33.43
N ALA A 384 -40.52 13.45 34.49
CA ALA A 384 -39.58 12.45 34.99
C ALA A 384 -39.35 11.32 33.97
N THR A 385 -40.39 10.85 33.29
CA THR A 385 -40.27 9.85 32.21
C THR A 385 -39.56 10.42 30.98
N LYS A 386 -39.84 11.67 30.59
CA LYS A 386 -39.10 12.37 29.52
C LYS A 386 -37.63 12.57 29.90
N ILE A 387 -37.35 12.97 31.14
CA ILE A 387 -35.99 13.13 31.65
C ILE A 387 -35.27 11.78 31.68
N GLN A 388 -35.92 10.71 32.12
CA GLN A 388 -35.36 9.36 32.11
C GLN A 388 -35.08 8.87 30.69
N ALA A 389 -35.96 9.18 29.73
CA ALA A 389 -35.71 8.92 28.31
C ALA A 389 -34.50 9.73 27.79
N LEU A 390 -34.35 11.00 28.18
CA LEU A 390 -33.18 11.81 27.84
C LEU A 390 -31.89 11.27 28.46
N TYR A 391 -31.92 10.87 29.73
CA TYR A 391 -30.80 10.21 30.39
C TYR A 391 -30.46 8.85 29.76
N ALA A 392 -31.43 8.14 29.18
CA ALA A 392 -31.16 6.93 28.39
C ALA A 392 -30.49 7.25 27.04
N THR A 393 -30.81 8.40 26.42
CA THR A 393 -30.13 8.87 25.20
C THR A 393 -28.80 9.59 25.45
N LEU A 394 -28.51 9.99 26.69
CA LEU A 394 -27.30 10.72 27.02
C LEU A 394 -26.01 9.88 26.82
N PRO A 395 -25.95 8.59 27.21
CA PRO A 395 -24.81 7.73 26.93
C PRO A 395 -24.47 7.62 25.45
N THR A 396 -25.48 7.56 24.56
CA THR A 396 -25.24 7.47 23.11
C THR A 396 -24.73 8.79 22.54
N ILE A 397 -25.22 9.93 23.05
CA ILE A 397 -24.67 11.24 22.66
C ILE A 397 -23.25 11.43 23.21
N GLN A 398 -23.00 10.97 24.44
CA GLN A 398 -21.71 11.08 25.10
C GLN A 398 -20.63 10.21 24.43
N SER A 399 -21.00 9.05 23.87
CA SER A 399 -20.09 8.23 23.07
C SER A 399 -19.84 8.79 21.66
N LEU A 400 -20.82 9.48 21.07
CA LEU A 400 -20.69 10.10 19.73
C LEU A 400 -19.95 11.45 19.76
N HIS A 401 -20.04 12.19 20.87
CA HIS A 401 -19.40 13.49 21.04
C HIS A 401 -17.88 13.50 20.76
N PRO A 402 -17.05 12.58 21.30
CA PRO A 402 -15.61 12.56 21.04
C PRO A 402 -15.25 12.19 19.59
N ILE A 403 -16.16 11.59 18.83
CA ILE A 403 -15.94 11.17 17.43
C ILE A 403 -16.30 12.29 16.45
N LEU A 404 -17.16 13.24 16.85
CA LEU A 404 -17.54 14.38 16.03
C LEU A 404 -16.34 15.24 15.54
N PRO A 405 -15.36 15.63 16.39
CA PRO A 405 -14.23 16.43 15.93
C PRO A 405 -13.35 15.69 14.91
N SER A 406 -13.09 14.39 15.10
CA SER A 406 -12.29 13.61 14.15
C SER A 406 -13.02 13.40 12.82
N VAL A 407 -14.34 13.20 12.84
CA VAL A 407 -15.16 13.15 11.63
C VAL A 407 -15.16 14.50 10.91
N LEU A 408 -15.24 15.62 11.64
CA LEU A 408 -15.14 16.96 11.03
C LEU A 408 -13.76 17.20 10.40
N GLU A 409 -12.69 16.75 11.02
CA GLU A 409 -11.34 16.86 10.46
C GLU A 409 -11.19 15.99 9.20
N ARG A 410 -11.72 14.76 9.21
CA ARG A 410 -11.79 13.89 8.03
C ARG A 410 -12.66 14.49 6.93
N LEU A 411 -13.80 15.10 7.26
CA LEU A 411 -14.65 15.79 6.29
C LEU A 411 -13.95 17.03 5.72
N ARG A 412 -13.11 17.72 6.50
CA ARG A 412 -12.32 18.86 6.02
C ARG A 412 -11.23 18.43 5.05
N SER A 413 -10.53 17.33 5.31
CA SER A 413 -9.55 16.78 4.36
C SER A 413 -10.25 16.22 3.11
N LEU A 414 -11.37 15.52 3.29
CA LEU A 414 -12.18 14.97 2.21
C LEU A 414 -12.87 16.06 1.37
N ARG A 415 -13.20 17.23 1.95
CA ARG A 415 -13.70 18.39 1.20
C ARG A 415 -12.72 18.85 0.13
N ALA A 416 -11.42 18.83 0.41
CA ALA A 416 -10.42 19.19 -0.59
C ALA A 416 -10.41 18.20 -1.76
N ILE A 417 -10.55 16.90 -1.45
CA ILE A 417 -10.64 15.84 -2.46
C ILE A 417 -11.94 15.95 -3.25
N HIS A 418 -13.08 16.19 -2.60
CA HIS A 418 -14.38 16.37 -3.27
C HIS A 418 -14.40 17.61 -4.17
N ALA A 419 -13.82 18.73 -3.72
CA ALA A 419 -13.66 19.92 -4.56
C ALA A 419 -12.75 19.64 -5.76
N GLY A 420 -11.64 18.92 -5.56
CA GLY A 420 -10.77 18.47 -6.64
C GLY A 420 -11.47 17.52 -7.62
N ALA A 421 -12.31 16.60 -7.12
CA ALA A 421 -13.10 15.69 -7.95
C ALA A 421 -14.15 16.43 -8.78
N ALA A 422 -14.85 17.41 -8.21
CA ALA A 422 -15.78 18.25 -8.93
C ALA A 422 -15.09 19.10 -10.01
N GLN A 423 -13.92 19.67 -9.71
CA GLN A 423 -13.12 20.40 -10.69
C GLN A 423 -12.58 19.47 -11.79
N ALA A 424 -12.19 18.24 -11.43
CA ALA A 424 -11.75 17.24 -12.40
C ALA A 424 -12.88 16.84 -13.35
N SER A 425 -14.09 16.59 -12.86
CA SER A 425 -15.24 16.31 -13.71
C SER A 425 -15.55 17.49 -14.65
N GLU A 426 -15.53 18.73 -14.15
CA GLU A 426 -15.74 19.91 -14.99
C GLU A 426 -14.64 20.04 -16.07
N SER A 427 -13.38 19.79 -15.70
CA SER A 427 -12.26 19.84 -16.65
C SER A 427 -12.36 18.74 -17.72
N LEU A 428 -12.89 17.57 -17.36
CA LEU A 428 -13.15 16.48 -18.29
C LEU A 428 -14.29 16.84 -19.24
N ASP A 429 -15.38 17.43 -18.75
CA ASP A 429 -16.48 17.90 -19.60
C ASP A 429 -16.01 18.98 -20.60
N VAL A 430 -15.08 19.85 -20.18
CA VAL A 430 -14.47 20.86 -21.06
C VAL A 430 -13.55 20.19 -22.10
N LEU A 431 -12.77 19.19 -21.71
CA LEU A 431 -11.93 18.41 -22.62
C LEU A 431 -12.76 17.64 -23.65
N GLU A 432 -13.87 17.02 -23.22
CA GLU A 432 -14.79 16.31 -24.11
C GLU A 432 -15.39 17.26 -25.14
N LYS A 433 -15.83 18.46 -24.72
CA LYS A 433 -16.31 19.51 -25.65
C LYS A 433 -15.23 19.92 -26.65
N ARG A 434 -14.00 20.17 -26.18
CA ARG A 434 -12.87 20.51 -27.08
C ARG A 434 -12.54 19.37 -28.03
N GLN A 435 -12.61 18.12 -27.60
CA GLN A 435 -12.40 16.96 -28.45
C GLN A 435 -13.50 16.85 -29.52
N ALA A 436 -14.76 17.09 -29.16
CA ALA A 436 -15.87 17.13 -30.11
C ALA A 436 -15.69 18.26 -31.14
N ASP A 437 -15.22 19.44 -30.72
CA ASP A 437 -14.95 20.56 -31.61
C ASP A 437 -13.77 20.28 -32.55
N MET A 438 -12.65 19.76 -32.04
CA MET A 438 -11.52 19.33 -32.87
C MET A 438 -11.95 18.25 -33.88
N ALA A 439 -12.81 17.31 -33.49
CA ALA A 439 -13.33 16.30 -34.41
C ALA A 439 -14.16 16.94 -35.54
N ARG A 440 -15.00 17.94 -35.22
CA ARG A 440 -15.75 18.71 -36.23
C ARG A 440 -14.84 19.51 -37.14
N GLU A 441 -13.81 20.16 -36.58
CA GLU A 441 -12.82 20.90 -37.36
C GLU A 441 -12.08 19.97 -38.32
N ILE A 442 -11.60 18.81 -37.85
CA ILE A 442 -10.94 17.80 -38.70
C ILE A 442 -11.85 17.38 -39.85
N GLU A 443 -13.15 17.19 -39.59
CA GLU A 443 -14.10 16.86 -40.64
C GLU A 443 -14.27 17.99 -41.65
N GLN A 444 -14.32 19.25 -41.20
CA GLN A 444 -14.31 20.42 -42.08
C GLN A 444 -13.01 20.53 -42.90
N TRP A 445 -11.85 20.23 -42.31
CA TRP A 445 -10.56 20.20 -43.01
C TRP A 445 -10.52 19.09 -44.07
N ARG A 446 -11.10 17.91 -43.79
CA ARG A 446 -11.22 16.82 -44.75
C ARG A 446 -12.10 17.19 -45.93
N GLU A 447 -13.25 17.79 -45.68
CA GLU A 447 -14.14 18.25 -46.74
C GLU A 447 -13.50 19.38 -47.55
N GLY A 448 -12.85 20.34 -46.88
CA GLY A 448 -12.08 21.39 -47.53
C GLY A 448 -10.96 20.83 -48.42
N LEU A 449 -10.22 19.82 -47.95
CA LEU A 449 -9.18 19.15 -48.73
C LEU A 449 -9.77 18.40 -49.93
N ARG A 450 -10.91 17.73 -49.77
CA ARG A 450 -11.62 17.05 -50.86
C ARG A 450 -12.05 18.04 -51.95
N VAL A 451 -12.60 19.20 -51.56
CA VAL A 451 -12.97 20.27 -52.51
C VAL A 451 -11.74 20.84 -53.22
N VAL A 452 -10.62 21.02 -52.51
CA VAL A 452 -9.36 21.48 -53.12
C VAL A 452 -8.81 20.43 -54.08
N GLU A 453 -8.86 19.15 -53.74
CA GLU A 453 -8.44 18.04 -54.60
C GLU A 453 -9.29 17.99 -55.88
N GLU A 454 -10.61 18.13 -55.77
CA GLU A 454 -11.52 18.19 -56.93
C GLU A 454 -11.23 19.40 -57.81
N LYS A 455 -11.04 20.59 -57.22
CA LYS A 455 -10.66 21.80 -57.96
C LYS A 455 -9.29 21.68 -58.60
N MET A 456 -8.33 21.01 -57.95
CA MET A 456 -7.00 20.75 -58.51
C MET A 456 -7.07 19.79 -59.68
N LYS A 457 -7.88 18.73 -59.61
CA LYS A 457 -8.12 17.81 -60.75
C LYS A 457 -8.80 18.53 -61.92
N GLN A 458 -9.79 19.38 -61.64
CA GLN A 458 -10.43 20.21 -62.68
C GLN A 458 -9.43 21.20 -63.29
N GLY A 459 -8.59 21.84 -62.47
CA GLY A 459 -7.52 22.72 -62.90
C GLY A 459 -6.45 22.01 -63.73
N GLU A 460 -6.06 20.80 -63.35
CA GLU A 460 -5.13 19.95 -64.10
C GLU A 460 -5.73 19.55 -65.46
N ALA A 461 -7.00 19.16 -65.50
CA ALA A 461 -7.70 18.85 -66.76
C ALA A 461 -7.80 20.08 -67.66
N ALA A 462 -8.13 21.24 -67.11
CA ALA A 462 -8.16 22.50 -67.87
C ALA A 462 -6.76 22.89 -68.37
N LEU A 463 -5.72 22.72 -67.56
CA LEU A 463 -4.34 22.96 -67.96
C LEU A 463 -3.89 21.99 -69.06
N LYS A 464 -4.25 20.71 -68.98
CA LYS A 464 -4.01 19.72 -70.05
C LYS A 464 -4.69 20.13 -71.35
N ASN A 465 -5.97 20.48 -71.32
CA ASN A 465 -6.68 20.97 -72.51
C ASN A 465 -6.07 22.26 -73.07
N ASN A 466 -5.61 23.17 -72.19
CA ASN A 466 -4.91 24.39 -72.61
C ASN A 466 -3.55 24.06 -73.23
N ILE A 467 -2.81 23.09 -72.69
CA ILE A 467 -1.54 22.62 -73.27
C ILE A 467 -1.79 22.01 -74.64
N GLU A 468 -2.81 21.16 -74.79
CA GLU A 468 -3.17 20.52 -76.06
C GLU A 468 -3.61 21.53 -77.12
N THR A 469 -4.17 22.68 -76.72
CA THR A 469 -4.56 23.76 -77.65
C THR A 469 -3.41 24.71 -77.97
N VAL A 470 -2.52 24.99 -77.01
CA VAL A 470 -1.36 25.88 -77.20
C VAL A 470 -0.21 25.17 -77.91
N GLU A 471 0.01 23.89 -77.65
CA GLU A 471 1.05 23.05 -78.26
C GLU A 471 1.05 23.09 -79.80
N PRO A 472 -0.09 22.90 -80.51
CA PRO A 472 -0.12 23.02 -81.97
C PRO A 472 0.12 24.45 -82.45
N TRP A 473 -0.31 25.48 -81.70
CA TRP A 473 -0.01 26.87 -82.04
C TRP A 473 1.47 27.20 -81.90
N VAL A 474 2.12 26.70 -80.85
CA VAL A 474 3.58 26.84 -80.65
C VAL A 474 4.33 26.08 -81.74
N ARG A 475 3.91 24.85 -82.08
CA ARG A 475 4.51 24.10 -83.20
C ARG A 475 4.33 24.80 -84.55
N ASP A 476 3.17 25.40 -84.81
CA ASP A 476 2.97 26.19 -86.03
C ASP A 476 3.91 27.40 -86.05
N LEU A 477 4.05 28.11 -84.93
CA LEU A 477 4.98 29.23 -84.77
C LEU A 477 6.45 28.79 -84.99
N GLU A 478 6.87 27.68 -84.38
CA GLU A 478 8.19 27.09 -84.57
C GLU A 478 8.42 26.72 -86.05
N SER A 479 7.45 26.08 -86.69
CA SER A 479 7.56 25.72 -88.11
C SER A 479 7.67 26.94 -89.02
N ARG A 480 6.99 28.05 -88.67
CA ARG A 480 7.08 29.32 -89.38
C ARG A 480 8.42 30.00 -89.14
N LEU A 481 8.95 29.93 -87.92
CA LEU A 481 10.28 30.45 -87.58
C LEU A 481 11.38 29.69 -88.32
N ASP A 482 11.30 28.36 -88.39
CA ASP A 482 12.25 27.53 -89.14
C ASP A 482 12.22 27.86 -90.63
N ARG A 483 11.04 28.05 -91.23
CA ARG A 483 10.91 28.50 -92.62
C ARG A 483 11.55 29.87 -92.87
N LEU A 484 11.48 30.78 -91.89
CA LEU A 484 12.12 32.09 -91.94
C LEU A 484 13.64 32.02 -91.71
N GLY A 485 14.10 31.12 -90.83
CA GLY A 485 15.52 30.89 -90.55
C GLY A 485 16.26 30.24 -91.73
N VAL A 486 15.59 29.35 -92.47
CA VAL A 486 16.15 28.68 -93.66
C VAL A 486 16.21 29.62 -94.88
N SER A 487 15.42 30.68 -94.94
CA SER A 487 15.50 31.68 -96.04
C SER A 487 16.52 32.80 -95.79
N GLY A 488 17.25 32.77 -94.67
CA GLY A 488 18.19 33.81 -94.23
C GLY A 488 19.68 33.53 -94.48
N VAL A 489 20.02 32.46 -95.19
CA VAL A 489 21.36 32.12 -95.70
C VAL A 489 21.25 31.91 -97.20
#